data_AF-A0A7S1SR11-F1
#
_entry.id   AF-A0A7S1SR11-F1
#
_cell.length_a   1.000
_cell.length_b   1.000
_cell.length_c   1.000
_cell.angle_alpha   90.00
_cell.angle_beta   90.00
_cell.angle_gamma   90.00
#
_symmetry.space_group_name_H-M   'P 1'
#
loop_
_entity.id
_entity.type
_entity.pdbx_description
1 polymer ?
#
loop_
_entity_poly.entity_id
_entity_poly.type
_entity_poly.pdbx_seq_one_letter_code
_entity_poly.pdbx_strand_id
1 'polypeptide(L)'
;LDCPFLELEKWALSFDFAALDDITHKHVPYVALLIQAAHEWKASHNGELPSTTSERKEFKESISRKQRSIEGFPVEEENFSEALGNAFRVWTPLRIDPEVQSILDDPATCLTTASDDFWIMVAALKAFVGSEGAGRLPLDGAIPDMTATTELYLQLQRIYQKQAASDVKAVMAHVERLLSSVGRQAGSINAETVKSFCKLSRNMRVIRYRPLAEELSGKTADERKLRSLLASEDKEADITLYI
;
A
#
# COMPACT_ATOMS: atom_id res chain seq x y z
N LEU A 1 -7.75 3.34 -3.67
CA LEU A 1 -9.13 3.50 -4.22
C LEU A 1 -9.09 4.35 -5.48
N ASP A 2 -8.03 5.13 -5.67
CA ASP A 2 -7.51 5.61 -6.94
C ASP A 2 -7.64 4.64 -8.13
N CYS A 3 -7.29 3.37 -7.95
CA CYS A 3 -7.38 2.34 -8.98
C CYS A 3 -7.88 1.01 -8.37
N PRO A 4 -9.20 0.83 -8.22
CA PRO A 4 -9.76 -0.42 -7.72
C PRO A 4 -9.47 -1.57 -8.71
N PHE A 5 -9.28 -2.78 -8.20
CA PHE A 5 -9.23 -3.96 -9.06
C PHE A 5 -10.65 -4.32 -9.52
N LEU A 6 -10.73 -5.01 -10.66
CA LEU A 6 -11.97 -5.20 -11.41
C LEU A 6 -13.13 -5.77 -10.57
N GLU A 7 -12.86 -6.77 -9.72
CA GLU A 7 -13.90 -7.39 -8.90
C GLU A 7 -14.46 -6.43 -7.84
N LEU A 8 -13.59 -5.62 -7.21
CA LEU A 8 -14.00 -4.59 -6.25
C LEU A 8 -14.82 -3.49 -6.92
N GLU A 9 -14.38 -3.04 -8.11
CA GLU A 9 -15.11 -2.03 -8.88
C GLU A 9 -16.50 -2.52 -9.27
N LYS A 10 -16.61 -3.74 -9.81
CA LYS A 10 -17.90 -4.35 -10.16
C LYS A 10 -18.83 -4.49 -8.97
N TRP A 11 -18.32 -4.92 -7.82
CA TRP A 11 -19.11 -5.04 -6.61
C TRP A 11 -19.62 -3.67 -6.14
N ALA A 12 -18.75 -2.66 -6.10
CA ALA A 12 -19.14 -1.31 -5.69
C ALA A 12 -20.15 -0.64 -6.65
N LEU A 13 -20.03 -0.89 -7.95
CA LEU A 13 -20.97 -0.36 -8.96
C LEU A 13 -22.28 -1.16 -9.05
N SER A 14 -22.42 -2.27 -8.33
CA SER A 14 -23.65 -3.06 -8.31
C SER A 14 -24.75 -2.47 -7.41
N PHE A 15 -24.40 -1.49 -6.56
CA PHE A 15 -25.34 -0.86 -5.64
C PHE A 15 -26.20 0.19 -6.35
N ASP A 16 -27.52 0.07 -6.23
CA ASP A 16 -28.47 1.14 -6.54
C ASP A 16 -28.88 1.84 -5.24
N PHE A 17 -28.07 2.83 -4.81
CA PHE A 17 -28.28 3.55 -3.55
C PHE A 17 -29.65 4.22 -3.43
N ALA A 18 -30.27 4.61 -4.56
CA ALA A 18 -31.59 5.23 -4.57
C ALA A 18 -32.71 4.22 -4.27
N ALA A 19 -32.52 2.95 -4.63
CA ALA A 19 -33.50 1.88 -4.44
C ALA A 19 -33.36 1.12 -3.11
N LEU A 20 -32.29 1.35 -2.34
CA LEU A 20 -32.08 0.70 -1.04
C LEU A 20 -33.12 1.16 -0.01
N ASP A 21 -33.40 0.33 0.99
CA ASP A 21 -34.12 0.76 2.20
C ASP A 21 -33.21 1.58 3.13
N ASP A 22 -33.80 2.31 4.09
CA ASP A 22 -33.06 3.18 5.01
C ASP A 22 -32.01 2.44 5.83
N ILE A 23 -32.28 1.18 6.22
CA ILE A 23 -31.37 0.39 7.05
C ILE A 23 -30.18 -0.01 6.20
N THR A 24 -30.40 -0.62 5.04
CA THR A 24 -29.31 -1.06 4.16
C THR A 24 -28.46 0.12 3.70
N HIS A 25 -29.09 1.25 3.35
CA HIS A 25 -28.39 2.46 2.91
C HIS A 25 -27.34 2.97 3.92
N LYS A 26 -27.68 3.00 5.21
CA LYS A 26 -26.78 3.40 6.32
C LYS A 26 -25.65 2.42 6.61
N HIS A 27 -25.79 1.19 6.12
CA HIS A 27 -24.86 0.09 6.38
C HIS A 27 -24.18 -0.40 5.09
N VAL A 28 -24.16 0.41 4.03
CA VAL A 28 -23.29 0.14 2.88
C VAL A 28 -21.87 0.59 3.24
N PRO A 29 -20.84 -0.28 3.08
CA PRO A 29 -19.45 0.08 3.29
C PRO A 29 -19.04 1.37 2.57
N TYR A 30 -18.33 2.27 3.27
CA TYR A 30 -17.89 3.54 2.69
C TYR A 30 -17.05 3.37 1.41
N VAL A 31 -16.36 2.23 1.28
CA VAL A 31 -15.57 1.86 0.09
C VAL A 31 -16.44 1.85 -1.18
N ALA A 32 -17.66 1.32 -1.10
CA ALA A 32 -18.58 1.31 -2.24
C ALA A 32 -19.03 2.72 -2.62
N LEU A 33 -19.38 3.56 -1.62
CA LEU A 33 -19.73 4.96 -1.82
C LEU A 33 -18.61 5.72 -2.54
N LEU A 34 -17.36 5.54 -2.09
CA LEU A 34 -16.20 6.21 -2.68
C LEU A 34 -15.91 5.77 -4.11
N ILE A 35 -16.01 4.47 -4.41
CA ILE A 35 -15.78 3.96 -5.77
C ILE A 35 -16.85 4.46 -6.72
N GLN A 36 -18.13 4.43 -6.31
CA GLN A 36 -19.21 4.93 -7.16
C GLN A 36 -19.08 6.45 -7.40
N ALA A 37 -18.78 7.23 -6.36
CA ALA A 37 -18.53 8.66 -6.52
C ALA A 37 -17.32 8.93 -7.43
N ALA A 38 -16.25 8.14 -7.32
CA ALA A 38 -15.08 8.23 -8.19
C ALA A 38 -15.42 7.89 -9.65
N HIS A 39 -16.26 6.88 -9.89
CA HIS A 39 -16.72 6.51 -11.22
C HIS A 39 -17.56 7.63 -11.86
N GLU A 40 -18.52 8.18 -11.13
CA GLU A 40 -19.35 9.31 -11.58
C GLU A 40 -18.50 10.57 -11.83
N TRP A 41 -17.53 10.85 -10.96
CA TRP A 41 -16.58 11.95 -11.13
C TRP A 41 -15.76 11.80 -12.42
N LYS A 42 -15.18 10.62 -12.64
CA LYS A 42 -14.39 10.32 -13.85
C LYS A 42 -15.23 10.50 -15.12
N ALA A 43 -16.50 10.12 -15.10
CA ALA A 43 -17.40 10.27 -16.24
C ALA A 43 -17.63 11.74 -16.64
N SER A 44 -17.61 12.68 -15.69
CA SER A 44 -17.77 14.12 -15.94
C SER A 44 -16.46 14.89 -16.08
N HIS A 45 -15.31 14.28 -15.77
CA HIS A 45 -13.99 14.93 -15.73
C HIS A 45 -12.94 14.21 -16.59
N ASN A 46 -13.31 13.74 -17.79
CA ASN A 46 -12.40 13.12 -18.76
C ASN A 46 -11.59 11.91 -18.23
N GLY A 47 -12.15 11.14 -17.29
CA GLY A 47 -11.49 9.99 -16.69
C GLY A 47 -10.52 10.32 -15.56
N GLU A 48 -10.35 11.60 -15.21
CA GLU A 48 -9.44 12.05 -14.17
C GLU A 48 -10.06 12.02 -12.78
N LEU A 49 -9.21 11.94 -11.76
CA LEU A 49 -9.60 12.00 -10.35
C LEU A 49 -9.49 13.44 -9.80
N PRO A 50 -10.15 13.77 -8.68
CA PRO A 50 -10.04 15.09 -8.07
C PRO A 50 -8.59 15.41 -7.70
N SER A 51 -8.03 16.47 -8.28
CA SER A 51 -6.62 16.83 -8.14
C SER A 51 -6.44 18.11 -7.31
N THR A 52 -7.25 19.13 -7.55
CA THR A 52 -7.17 20.44 -6.90
C THR A 52 -7.98 20.48 -5.59
N THR A 53 -7.69 21.44 -4.71
CA THR A 53 -8.48 21.65 -3.49
C THR A 53 -9.96 21.91 -3.80
N SER A 54 -10.24 22.63 -4.89
CA SER A 54 -11.62 22.89 -5.33
C SER A 54 -12.32 21.60 -5.76
N GLU A 55 -11.67 20.81 -6.61
CA GLU A 55 -12.20 19.53 -7.09
C GLU A 55 -12.42 18.55 -5.94
N ARG A 56 -11.48 18.47 -4.98
CA ARG A 56 -11.62 17.61 -3.79
C ARG A 56 -12.81 18.03 -2.92
N LYS A 57 -13.11 19.33 -2.85
CA LYS A 57 -14.28 19.84 -2.13
C LYS A 57 -15.56 19.46 -2.87
N GLU A 58 -15.62 19.70 -4.17
CA GLU A 58 -16.77 19.34 -5.02
C GLU A 58 -17.05 17.83 -5.01
N PHE A 59 -15.99 17.01 -5.02
CA PHE A 59 -16.10 15.56 -4.88
C PHE A 59 -16.72 15.14 -3.54
N LYS A 60 -16.30 15.78 -2.43
CA LYS A 60 -16.92 15.52 -1.12
C LYS A 60 -18.37 15.98 -1.09
N GLU A 61 -18.68 17.12 -1.68
CA GLU A 61 -20.05 17.62 -1.80
C GLU A 61 -20.93 16.69 -2.65
N SER A 62 -20.38 16.01 -3.67
CA SER A 62 -21.13 15.03 -4.46
C SER A 62 -21.51 13.79 -3.65
N ILE A 63 -20.64 13.34 -2.74
CA ILE A 63 -20.95 12.27 -1.79
C ILE A 63 -22.03 12.73 -0.80
N SER A 64 -21.88 13.92 -0.19
CA SER A 64 -22.85 14.45 0.77
C SER A 64 -24.25 14.60 0.16
N ARG A 65 -24.37 14.94 -1.12
CA ARG A 65 -25.66 15.04 -1.82
C ARG A 65 -26.41 13.71 -1.96
N LYS A 66 -25.73 12.58 -1.80
CA LYS A 66 -26.34 11.23 -1.84
C LYS A 66 -26.84 10.77 -0.46
N GLN A 67 -26.52 11.49 0.61
CA GLN A 67 -26.99 11.20 1.95
C GLN A 67 -28.50 11.44 2.05
N ARG A 68 -29.23 10.61 2.81
CA ARG A 68 -30.68 10.81 2.99
C ARG A 68 -30.96 12.08 3.78
N SER A 69 -32.11 12.70 3.52
CA SER A 69 -32.57 13.87 4.27
C SER A 69 -34.04 13.72 4.69
N ILE A 70 -34.37 14.27 5.86
CA ILE A 70 -35.73 14.38 6.38
C ILE A 70 -36.00 15.87 6.56
N GLU A 71 -37.06 16.38 5.94
CA GLU A 71 -37.44 17.81 6.00
C GLU A 71 -36.30 18.78 5.58
N GLY A 72 -35.43 18.34 4.67
CA GLY A 72 -34.29 19.12 4.19
C GLY A 72 -33.05 19.05 5.08
N PHE A 73 -33.09 18.32 6.19
CA PHE A 73 -31.95 18.08 7.07
C PHE A 73 -31.32 16.72 6.78
N PRO A 74 -29.98 16.64 6.55
CA PRO A 74 -29.29 15.37 6.38
C PRO A 74 -29.49 14.47 7.61
N VAL A 75 -29.86 13.22 7.35
CA VAL A 75 -29.92 12.17 8.37
C VAL A 75 -28.49 11.80 8.73
N GLU A 76 -28.16 11.65 10.01
CA GLU A 76 -26.84 11.14 10.39
C GLU A 76 -26.68 9.69 9.92
N GLU A 77 -25.67 9.45 9.07
CA GLU A 77 -25.31 8.15 8.51
C GLU A 77 -23.79 7.98 8.68
N GLU A 78 -23.37 7.06 9.56
CA GLU A 78 -21.94 6.88 9.92
C GLU A 78 -21.08 6.50 8.71
N ASN A 79 -21.60 5.68 7.80
CA ASN A 79 -20.91 5.30 6.57
C ASN A 79 -20.61 6.49 5.64
N PHE A 80 -21.46 7.52 5.60
CA PHE A 80 -21.18 8.77 4.86
C PHE A 80 -20.11 9.60 5.56
N SER A 81 -20.15 9.69 6.89
CA SER A 81 -19.08 10.34 7.67
C SER A 81 -17.73 9.65 7.45
N GLU A 82 -17.70 8.32 7.46
CA GLU A 82 -16.53 7.51 7.12
C GLU A 82 -16.06 7.77 5.68
N ALA A 83 -16.99 7.83 4.71
CA ALA A 83 -16.66 8.12 3.32
C ALA A 83 -16.00 9.49 3.17
N LEU A 84 -16.55 10.54 3.78
CA LEU A 84 -15.99 11.90 3.73
C LEU A 84 -14.63 11.99 4.42
N GLY A 85 -14.44 11.25 5.53
CA GLY A 85 -13.17 11.11 6.23
C GLY A 85 -12.11 10.36 5.42
N ASN A 86 -12.52 9.38 4.62
CA ASN A 86 -11.63 8.54 3.81
C ASN A 86 -11.56 8.93 2.33
N ALA A 87 -12.26 9.98 1.89
CA ALA A 87 -12.32 10.40 0.49
C ALA A 87 -10.93 10.66 -0.11
N PHE A 88 -9.96 11.07 0.72
CA PHE A 88 -8.58 11.29 0.27
C PHE A 88 -7.92 10.04 -0.35
N ARG A 89 -8.37 8.83 0.02
CA ARG A 89 -7.90 7.56 -0.53
C ARG A 89 -8.25 7.39 -2.02
N VAL A 90 -9.19 8.19 -2.54
CA VAL A 90 -9.57 8.20 -3.96
C VAL A 90 -8.51 8.93 -4.78
N TRP A 91 -8.05 10.11 -4.36
CA TRP A 91 -7.05 10.89 -5.11
C TRP A 91 -5.62 10.72 -4.63
N THR A 92 -5.38 9.91 -3.59
CA THR A 92 -4.03 9.54 -3.15
C THR A 92 -3.57 8.32 -3.94
N PRO A 93 -2.59 8.47 -4.87
CA PRO A 93 -2.14 7.35 -5.67
C PRO A 93 -1.47 6.29 -4.79
N LEU A 94 -1.77 5.02 -5.03
CA LEU A 94 -1.05 3.93 -4.39
C LEU A 94 0.35 3.85 -4.99
N ARG A 95 1.38 4.13 -4.16
CA ARG A 95 2.78 4.07 -4.58
C ARG A 95 3.55 3.05 -3.76
N ILE A 96 4.56 2.46 -4.39
CA ILE A 96 5.55 1.64 -3.67
C ILE A 96 6.41 2.60 -2.85
N ASP A 97 6.58 2.28 -1.57
CA ASP A 97 7.44 3.07 -0.68
C ASP A 97 8.88 3.08 -1.22
N PRO A 98 9.59 4.23 -1.21
CA PRO A 98 10.96 4.32 -1.73
C PRO A 98 11.92 3.29 -1.11
N GLU A 99 11.70 2.91 0.15
CA GLU A 99 12.51 1.90 0.83
C GLU A 99 12.23 0.50 0.29
N VAL A 100 10.97 0.17 -0.01
CA VAL A 100 10.64 -1.11 -0.68
C VAL A 100 11.14 -1.10 -2.11
N GLN A 101 11.04 0.04 -2.81
CA GLN A 101 11.56 0.19 -4.16
C GLN A 101 13.07 -0.04 -4.21
N SER A 102 13.84 0.48 -3.25
CA SER A 102 15.29 0.25 -3.21
C SER A 102 15.65 -1.22 -2.98
N ILE A 103 14.85 -1.95 -2.20
CA ILE A 103 15.00 -3.41 -2.02
C ILE A 103 14.70 -4.16 -3.32
N LEU A 104 13.66 -3.75 -4.07
CA LEU A 104 13.34 -4.33 -5.39
C LEU A 104 14.44 -4.05 -6.42
N ASP A 105 15.13 -2.93 -6.32
CA ASP A 105 16.24 -2.54 -7.21
C ASP A 105 17.62 -2.94 -6.68
N ASP A 106 17.67 -3.68 -5.59
CA ASP A 106 18.92 -4.09 -4.96
C ASP A 106 19.71 -5.07 -5.84
N PRO A 107 21.05 -4.95 -5.94
CA PRO A 107 21.88 -5.87 -6.71
C PRO A 107 21.80 -7.33 -6.25
N ALA A 108 21.40 -7.61 -5.00
CA ALA A 108 21.18 -8.97 -4.52
C ALA A 108 19.98 -9.67 -5.20
N THR A 109 19.18 -8.94 -5.98
CA THR A 109 18.18 -9.52 -6.89
C THR A 109 18.79 -10.18 -8.14
N CYS A 110 20.09 -9.97 -8.41
CA CYS A 110 20.84 -10.76 -9.39
C CYS A 110 21.12 -12.15 -8.82
N LEU A 111 20.21 -13.09 -9.08
CA LEU A 111 20.19 -14.38 -8.41
C LEU A 111 21.33 -15.31 -8.85
N THR A 112 21.81 -16.10 -7.89
CA THR A 112 22.77 -17.20 -8.05
C THR A 112 22.28 -18.42 -7.28
N THR A 113 22.89 -19.58 -7.49
CA THR A 113 22.56 -20.83 -6.75
C THR A 113 22.67 -20.67 -5.23
N ALA A 114 23.50 -19.75 -4.76
CA ALA A 114 23.72 -19.46 -3.35
C ALA A 114 22.84 -18.33 -2.78
N SER A 115 21.95 -17.74 -3.60
CA SER A 115 21.07 -16.66 -3.15
C SER A 115 20.07 -17.16 -2.11
N ASP A 116 19.92 -16.39 -1.03
CA ASP A 116 18.93 -16.64 0.02
C ASP A 116 17.50 -16.62 -0.53
N ASP A 117 16.62 -17.40 0.09
CA ASP A 117 15.20 -17.48 -0.26
C ASP A 117 14.52 -16.10 -0.28
N PHE A 118 14.94 -15.21 0.64
CA PHE A 118 14.48 -13.83 0.69
C PHE A 118 14.71 -13.10 -0.65
N TRP A 119 15.92 -13.15 -1.20
CA TRP A 119 16.25 -12.45 -2.44
C TRP A 119 15.57 -13.07 -3.66
N ILE A 120 15.31 -14.38 -3.64
CA ILE A 120 14.49 -15.04 -4.65
C ILE A 120 13.05 -14.51 -4.60
N MET A 121 12.46 -14.38 -3.41
CA MET A 121 11.12 -13.80 -3.23
C MET A 121 11.07 -12.32 -3.61
N VAL A 122 12.11 -11.53 -3.32
CA VAL A 122 12.21 -10.12 -3.75
C VAL A 122 12.28 -10.02 -5.28
N ALA A 123 13.09 -10.86 -5.93
CA ALA A 123 13.15 -10.90 -7.39
C ALA A 123 11.83 -11.36 -8.03
N ALA A 124 11.13 -12.32 -7.42
CA ALA A 124 9.80 -12.76 -7.85
C ALA A 124 8.75 -11.64 -7.70
N LEU A 125 8.81 -10.90 -6.59
CA LEU A 125 7.97 -9.73 -6.34
C LEU A 125 8.24 -8.61 -7.34
N LYS A 126 9.51 -8.34 -7.68
CA LYS A 126 9.88 -7.39 -8.73
C LYS A 126 9.25 -7.78 -10.08
N ALA A 127 9.29 -9.06 -10.43
CA ALA A 127 8.66 -9.57 -11.63
C ALA A 127 7.14 -9.34 -11.59
N PHE A 128 6.46 -9.72 -10.50
CA PHE A 128 5.03 -9.49 -10.31
C PHE A 128 4.65 -8.01 -10.45
N VAL A 129 5.40 -7.11 -9.82
CA VAL A 129 5.17 -5.65 -9.91
C VAL A 129 5.25 -5.18 -11.36
N GLY A 130 6.17 -5.72 -12.16
CA GLY A 130 6.32 -5.40 -13.58
C GLY A 130 5.28 -6.04 -14.52
N SER A 131 4.59 -7.11 -14.09
CA SER A 131 3.58 -7.81 -14.86
C SER A 131 2.17 -7.67 -14.26
N GLU A 132 1.71 -8.65 -13.48
CA GLU A 132 0.33 -8.75 -13.00
C GLU A 132 -0.05 -7.62 -12.04
N GLY A 133 0.92 -7.13 -11.27
CA GLY A 133 0.73 -6.04 -10.31
C GLY A 133 0.55 -4.67 -10.95
N ALA A 134 0.95 -4.49 -12.22
CA ALA A 134 0.90 -3.22 -12.95
C ALA A 134 1.46 -2.04 -12.13
N GLY A 135 2.69 -2.20 -11.62
CA GLY A 135 3.38 -1.21 -10.80
C GLY A 135 3.01 -1.23 -9.31
N ARG A 136 2.24 -2.24 -8.85
CA ARG A 136 1.77 -2.33 -7.46
C ARG A 136 2.22 -3.62 -6.79
N LEU A 137 2.37 -3.53 -5.47
CA LEU A 137 2.62 -4.69 -4.61
C LEU A 137 1.35 -5.54 -4.45
N PRO A 138 1.49 -6.85 -4.18
CA PRO A 138 0.39 -7.75 -3.82
C PRO A 138 -0.50 -7.17 -2.71
N LEU A 139 -1.78 -7.51 -2.75
CA LEU A 139 -2.69 -7.22 -1.64
C LEU A 139 -2.39 -8.12 -0.44
N ASP A 140 -2.53 -7.57 0.77
CA ASP A 140 -2.45 -8.32 2.03
C ASP A 140 -3.77 -9.03 2.38
N GLY A 141 -4.85 -8.68 1.69
CA GLY A 141 -6.19 -9.24 1.85
C GLY A 141 -6.93 -8.75 3.10
N ALA A 142 -6.35 -7.81 3.86
CA ALA A 142 -6.97 -7.24 5.04
C ALA A 142 -7.81 -6.00 4.68
N ILE A 143 -8.92 -5.81 5.37
CA ILE A 143 -9.72 -4.58 5.32
C ILE A 143 -9.86 -4.04 6.74
N PRO A 144 -9.86 -2.71 6.94
CA PRO A 144 -10.12 -2.12 8.24
C PRO A 144 -11.58 -2.37 8.66
N ASP A 145 -11.87 -2.14 9.95
CA ASP A 145 -13.24 -2.06 10.43
C ASP A 145 -13.97 -0.87 9.78
N MET A 146 -15.27 -1.00 9.55
CA MET A 146 -16.11 0.05 8.96
C MET A 146 -17.60 -0.21 9.19
N THR A 147 -18.39 0.85 9.12
CA THR A 147 -19.85 0.79 9.22
C THR A 147 -20.44 0.00 8.05
N ALA A 148 -20.92 -1.20 8.32
CA ALA A 148 -21.50 -2.08 7.32
C ALA A 148 -22.43 -3.12 7.94
N THR A 149 -23.34 -3.71 7.14
CA THR A 149 -24.01 -4.94 7.57
C THR A 149 -22.97 -6.07 7.62
N THR A 150 -23.19 -7.05 8.49
CA THR A 150 -22.29 -8.22 8.58
C THR A 150 -22.11 -8.89 7.23
N GLU A 151 -23.19 -9.01 6.44
CA GLU A 151 -23.14 -9.63 5.12
C GLU A 151 -22.29 -8.81 4.15
N LEU A 152 -22.51 -7.50 4.04
CA LEU A 152 -21.74 -6.65 3.13
C LEU A 152 -20.26 -6.57 3.53
N TYR A 153 -19.96 -6.53 4.83
CA TYR A 153 -18.59 -6.58 5.33
C TYR A 153 -17.89 -7.89 4.95
N LEU A 154 -18.53 -9.03 5.17
CA LEU A 154 -17.97 -10.34 4.81
C LEU A 154 -17.81 -10.52 3.30
N GLN A 155 -18.74 -10.00 2.50
CA GLN A 155 -18.61 -9.99 1.04
C GLN A 155 -17.38 -9.18 0.60
N LEU A 156 -17.22 -7.96 1.11
CA LEU A 156 -16.07 -7.11 0.83
C LEU A 156 -14.76 -7.79 1.26
N GLN A 157 -14.73 -8.38 2.46
CA GLN A 157 -13.58 -9.11 2.96
C GLN A 157 -13.18 -10.26 2.04
N ARG A 158 -14.15 -11.07 1.57
CA ARG A 158 -13.91 -12.17 0.64
C ARG A 158 -13.33 -11.69 -0.70
N ILE A 159 -13.81 -10.55 -1.22
CA ILE A 159 -13.29 -9.95 -2.46
C ILE A 159 -11.80 -9.61 -2.31
N TYR A 160 -11.41 -8.96 -1.21
CA TYR A 160 -10.01 -8.63 -0.95
C TYR A 160 -9.14 -9.88 -0.71
N GLN A 161 -9.64 -10.85 0.05
CA GLN A 161 -8.93 -12.11 0.31
C GLN A 161 -8.71 -12.91 -0.98
N LYS A 162 -9.71 -12.95 -1.87
CA LYS A 162 -9.63 -13.65 -3.15
C LYS A 162 -8.59 -12.99 -4.08
N GLN A 163 -8.59 -11.66 -4.16
CA GLN A 163 -7.57 -10.95 -4.93
C GLN A 163 -6.17 -11.17 -4.35
N ALA A 164 -6.01 -11.09 -3.03
CA ALA A 164 -4.72 -11.38 -2.38
C ALA A 164 -4.23 -12.81 -2.64
N ALA A 165 -5.13 -13.81 -2.62
CA ALA A 165 -4.79 -15.18 -2.97
C ALA A 165 -4.35 -15.32 -4.44
N SER A 166 -4.99 -14.57 -5.35
CA SER A 166 -4.57 -14.51 -6.76
C SER A 166 -3.18 -13.90 -6.91
N ASP A 167 -2.89 -12.81 -6.21
CA ASP A 167 -1.59 -12.14 -6.25
C ASP A 167 -0.49 -13.07 -5.69
N VAL A 168 -0.74 -13.75 -4.57
CA VAL A 168 0.19 -14.75 -3.99
C VAL A 168 0.48 -15.87 -4.99
N LYS A 169 -0.54 -16.35 -5.70
CA LYS A 169 -0.36 -17.39 -6.72
C LYS A 169 0.52 -16.90 -7.88
N ALA A 170 0.34 -15.66 -8.32
CA ALA A 170 1.19 -15.06 -9.36
C ALA A 170 2.65 -14.93 -8.88
N VAL A 171 2.87 -14.43 -7.66
CA VAL A 171 4.23 -14.36 -7.07
C VAL A 171 4.85 -15.74 -6.94
N MET A 172 4.10 -16.75 -6.49
CA MET A 172 4.58 -18.13 -6.39
C MET A 172 5.03 -18.68 -7.75
N ALA A 173 4.29 -18.42 -8.82
CA ALA A 173 4.68 -18.83 -10.16
C ALA A 173 6.01 -18.19 -10.59
N HIS A 174 6.26 -16.92 -10.22
CA HIS A 174 7.55 -16.28 -10.45
C HIS A 174 8.66 -16.90 -9.60
N VAL A 175 8.40 -17.25 -8.34
CA VAL A 175 9.36 -17.96 -7.47
C VAL A 175 9.78 -19.28 -8.10
N GLU A 176 8.83 -20.12 -8.53
CA GLU A 176 9.11 -21.43 -9.15
C GLU A 176 9.94 -21.29 -10.44
N ARG A 177 9.60 -20.30 -11.27
CA ARG A 177 10.35 -19.97 -12.48
C ARG A 177 11.80 -19.56 -12.17
N LEU A 178 11.99 -18.73 -11.14
CA LEU A 178 13.31 -18.26 -10.73
C LEU A 178 14.15 -19.40 -10.11
N LEU A 179 13.57 -20.23 -9.24
CA LEU A 179 14.23 -21.41 -8.69
C LEU A 179 14.75 -22.33 -9.80
N SER A 180 13.91 -22.58 -10.82
CA SER A 180 14.26 -23.39 -11.98
C SER A 180 15.42 -22.76 -12.78
N SER A 181 15.39 -21.44 -13.00
CA SER A 181 16.43 -20.72 -13.75
C SER A 181 17.79 -20.71 -13.06
N VAL A 182 17.78 -20.74 -11.73
CA VAL A 182 18.97 -20.70 -10.88
C VAL A 182 19.48 -22.11 -10.56
N GLY A 183 18.73 -23.17 -10.93
CA GLY A 183 19.11 -24.56 -10.67
C GLY A 183 18.90 -25.00 -9.22
N ARG A 184 18.00 -24.33 -8.47
CA ARG A 184 17.59 -24.75 -7.13
C ARG A 184 16.43 -25.74 -7.21
N GLN A 185 16.30 -26.58 -6.18
CA GLN A 185 15.23 -27.58 -6.10
C GLN A 185 13.85 -26.93 -6.13
N ALA A 186 12.95 -27.44 -6.98
CA ALA A 186 11.56 -27.03 -7.00
C ALA A 186 10.90 -27.26 -5.63
N GLY A 187 10.14 -26.27 -5.16
CA GLY A 187 9.47 -26.34 -3.85
C GLY A 187 10.38 -26.12 -2.64
N SER A 188 11.63 -25.65 -2.82
CA SER A 188 12.47 -25.26 -1.68
C SER A 188 11.87 -24.11 -0.85
N ILE A 189 11.07 -23.26 -1.50
CA ILE A 189 10.28 -22.21 -0.86
C ILE A 189 8.82 -22.63 -0.93
N ASN A 190 8.18 -22.80 0.24
CA ASN A 190 6.80 -23.25 0.31
C ASN A 190 5.80 -22.08 0.14
N ALA A 191 4.56 -22.42 -0.19
CA ALA A 191 3.50 -21.44 -0.45
C ALA A 191 3.13 -20.58 0.77
N GLU A 192 3.25 -21.11 2.00
CA GLU A 192 2.92 -20.35 3.22
C GLU A 192 3.96 -19.27 3.51
N THR A 193 5.24 -19.54 3.21
CA THR A 193 6.33 -18.55 3.26
C THR A 193 6.08 -17.44 2.24
N VAL A 194 5.74 -17.78 1.00
CA VAL A 194 5.41 -16.77 -0.04
C VAL A 194 4.19 -15.95 0.34
N LYS A 195 3.14 -16.58 0.86
CA LYS A 195 1.93 -15.90 1.34
C LYS A 195 2.26 -14.90 2.46
N SER A 196 3.05 -15.33 3.45
CA SER A 196 3.50 -14.47 4.55
C SER A 196 4.34 -13.31 4.03
N PHE A 197 5.24 -13.57 3.08
CA PHE A 197 6.05 -12.56 2.42
C PHE A 197 5.20 -11.54 1.66
N CYS A 198 4.22 -11.98 0.85
CA CYS A 198 3.30 -11.09 0.13
C CYS A 198 2.51 -10.19 1.08
N LYS A 199 2.02 -10.74 2.20
CA LYS A 199 1.30 -9.98 3.23
C LYS A 199 2.15 -8.87 3.86
N LEU A 200 3.46 -9.10 3.98
CA LEU A 200 4.42 -8.17 4.59
C LEU A 200 5.21 -7.34 3.56
N SER A 201 4.93 -7.51 2.27
CA SER A 201 5.72 -6.93 1.17
C SER A 201 5.81 -5.40 1.24
N ARG A 202 4.76 -4.73 1.75
CA ARG A 202 4.71 -3.27 1.97
C ARG A 202 5.64 -2.78 3.08
N ASN A 203 6.01 -3.66 4.01
CA ASN A 203 6.77 -3.32 5.22
C ASN A 203 8.17 -3.95 5.22
N MET A 204 8.67 -4.41 4.06
CA MET A 204 9.98 -5.03 3.97
C MET A 204 11.09 -4.04 4.31
N ARG A 205 12.13 -4.55 4.97
CA ARG A 205 13.31 -3.79 5.40
C ARG A 205 14.55 -4.66 5.23
N VAL A 206 15.64 -4.06 4.77
CA VAL A 206 16.96 -4.71 4.66
C VAL A 206 17.97 -3.83 5.37
N ILE A 207 18.62 -4.37 6.38
CA ILE A 207 19.64 -3.67 7.17
C ILE A 207 20.99 -4.33 6.88
N ARG A 208 21.96 -3.53 6.42
CA ARG A 208 23.33 -3.97 6.16
C ARG A 208 24.27 -3.25 7.11
N TYR A 209 24.91 -4.03 7.99
CA TYR A 209 25.95 -3.52 8.86
C TYR A 209 27.30 -3.57 8.16
N ARG A 210 28.18 -2.67 8.55
CA ARG A 210 29.59 -2.77 8.19
C ARG A 210 30.25 -3.86 9.04
N PRO A 211 31.19 -4.62 8.48
CA PRO A 211 31.98 -5.56 9.27
C PRO A 211 32.87 -4.80 10.26
N LEU A 212 33.08 -5.38 11.45
CA LEU A 212 33.92 -4.78 12.50
C LEU A 212 35.34 -4.46 12.01
N ALA A 213 35.89 -5.29 11.12
CA ALA A 213 37.21 -5.06 10.53
C ALA A 213 37.29 -3.76 9.72
N GLU A 214 36.20 -3.37 9.05
CA GLU A 214 36.11 -2.10 8.32
C GLU A 214 36.02 -0.94 9.31
N GLU A 215 35.22 -1.07 10.36
CA GLU A 215 35.10 -0.07 11.44
C GLU A 215 36.43 0.20 12.15
N LEU A 216 37.20 -0.86 12.42
CA LEU A 216 38.54 -0.76 13.03
C LEU A 216 39.60 -0.23 12.05
N SER A 217 39.30 -0.20 10.75
CA SER A 217 40.21 0.37 9.77
C SER A 217 40.07 1.90 9.77
N GLY A 218 41.17 2.62 10.03
CA GLY A 218 41.18 4.09 10.00
C GLY A 218 40.84 4.72 8.62
N LYS A 219 40.55 3.91 7.60
CA LYS A 219 40.24 4.36 6.23
C LYS A 219 38.78 4.78 6.03
N THR A 220 37.87 4.34 6.91
CA THR A 220 36.44 4.68 6.86
C THR A 220 36.03 5.74 7.87
N ALA A 221 36.97 6.24 8.66
CA ALA A 221 36.75 7.47 9.40
C ALA A 221 36.55 8.59 8.38
N ASP A 222 35.37 9.20 8.37
CA ASP A 222 35.16 10.44 7.62
C ASP A 222 35.92 11.56 8.35
N GLU A 223 37.25 11.58 8.16
CA GLU A 223 38.15 12.50 8.82
C GLU A 223 37.72 13.94 8.57
N ARG A 224 37.10 14.26 7.44
CA ARG A 224 36.61 15.62 7.15
C ARG A 224 35.44 15.98 8.05
N LYS A 225 34.46 15.08 8.19
CA LYS A 225 33.31 15.29 9.07
C LYS A 225 33.70 15.28 10.55
N LEU A 226 34.61 14.39 10.95
CA LEU A 226 35.20 14.40 12.30
C LEU A 226 35.97 15.68 12.57
N ARG A 227 36.83 16.13 11.65
CA ARG A 227 37.56 17.40 11.79
C ARG A 227 36.62 18.61 11.81
N SER A 228 35.53 18.61 11.04
CA SER A 228 34.56 19.71 11.09
C SER A 228 33.80 19.75 12.42
N LEU A 229 33.44 18.60 12.97
CA LEU A 229 32.75 18.51 14.27
C LEU A 229 33.69 18.91 15.42
N LEU A 230 34.93 18.42 15.41
CA LEU A 230 35.96 18.80 16.40
C LEU A 230 36.35 20.28 16.28
N ALA A 231 36.39 20.85 15.08
CA ALA A 231 36.65 22.27 14.88
C ALA A 231 35.47 23.16 15.30
N SER A 232 34.24 22.65 15.26
CA SER A 232 33.08 23.33 15.85
C SER A 232 33.01 23.20 17.38
N GLU A 233 33.79 22.29 17.96
CA GLU A 233 33.74 21.95 19.38
C GLU A 233 34.64 22.79 20.29
N ASP A 234 35.39 23.79 19.81
CA ASP A 234 36.09 24.65 20.78
C ASP A 234 36.43 26.07 20.33
N LYS A 235 35.99 27.04 21.16
CA LYS A 235 36.88 28.10 21.70
C LYS A 235 36.32 29.04 22.78
N GLU A 236 35.03 29.01 23.18
CA GLU A 236 34.51 29.99 24.16
C GLU A 236 33.72 29.46 25.37
N ALA A 237 33.25 28.20 25.41
CA ALA A 237 32.33 27.77 26.47
C ALA A 237 32.95 27.04 27.68
N ASP A 238 34.10 26.36 27.54
CA ASP A 238 34.61 25.45 28.58
C ASP A 238 35.77 25.98 29.44
N ILE A 239 36.21 27.23 29.24
CA ILE A 239 37.24 27.86 30.11
C ILE A 239 36.62 28.43 31.41
N THR A 240 35.28 28.51 31.51
CA THR A 240 34.59 29.14 32.66
C THR A 240 34.30 28.21 33.85
N LEU A 241 34.76 26.96 33.84
CA LEU A 241 34.49 26.02 34.95
C LEU A 241 35.68 25.80 35.91
N TYR A 242 36.80 26.49 35.73
CA TYR A 242 37.99 26.35 36.60
C TYR A 242 38.72 27.67 36.93
N ILE A 243 37.98 28.76 37.22
CA ILE A 243 38.50 29.88 38.02
C ILE A 243 37.45 30.29 39.06
#